data_AF-A0AAV0EK77-F1
#
_entry.id   AF-A0AAV0EK77-F1
#
_cell.length_a   1.000
_cell.length_b   1.000
_cell.length_c   1.000
_cell.angle_alpha   90.00
_cell.angle_beta   90.00
_cell.angle_gamma   90.00
#
_symmetry.space_group_name_H-M   'P 1'
#
loop_
_entity.id
_entity.type
_entity.pdbx_description
1 polymer ?
#
loop_
_entity_poly.entity_id
_entity_poly.type
_entity_poly.pdbx_seq_one_letter_code
_entity_poly.pdbx_strand_id
1 'polypeptide(L)'
;MKLRIVVLCSIDGCINSRGKNTSLKYKIHDSYITSNTFNFRYLHELKKDVKNKAKVEGSICNAYLVREASNFCSHYFEPHVYTRSRKVPRNDDGGGFEENGNRLMIFKHLGRCSGKVRKRRLTPEEYLAAHTYILLNCEEVQPYIEIYENLLKELNPDISEERLAVQVEEHFASWFETYARNNDIGNTYLHDLSRRPLAIVKSYPVYFINGYKFHTESYGLNKSTMNYGVCITGAYGDYYGKLQEILEVEYPALPLKRTVLFKCEWYDPTPNIGVKVHKQYNLVELNQRRRFNKFEPFILAMQATQVSFVSYPCTKRVNSDWLAVCKIRPRGWMDASVKEIGQSKDDAFQEDVFESIEIMETTDEAIPTLCDSNVDLEIPDRDSESGEDVDEFVSS
;
A
#
# COMPACT_ATOMS: atom_id res chain seq x y z
N MET A 1 -10.66 -7.26 -26.97
CA MET A 1 -11.64 -8.22 -26.40
C MET A 1 -11.07 -9.64 -26.14
N LYS A 2 -10.05 -10.13 -26.86
CA LYS A 2 -9.51 -11.50 -26.70
C LYS A 2 -8.62 -11.76 -25.47
N LEU A 3 -8.04 -10.74 -24.81
CA LEU A 3 -7.26 -10.94 -23.57
C LEU A 3 -8.11 -11.05 -22.29
N ARG A 4 -9.41 -10.72 -22.34
CA ARG A 4 -10.32 -10.77 -21.17
C ARG A 4 -11.02 -12.12 -20.97
N ILE A 5 -10.97 -13.01 -21.97
CA ILE A 5 -11.63 -14.33 -21.92
C ILE A 5 -10.73 -15.41 -21.30
N VAL A 6 -9.40 -15.24 -21.32
CA VAL A 6 -8.45 -16.22 -20.75
C VAL A 6 -8.61 -16.37 -19.22
N VAL A 7 -9.17 -15.37 -18.53
CA VAL A 7 -9.39 -15.41 -17.08
C VAL A 7 -10.63 -16.23 -16.69
N LEU A 8 -11.63 -16.36 -17.57
CA LEU A 8 -12.84 -17.14 -17.29
C LEU A 8 -12.62 -18.65 -17.39
N CYS A 9 -11.72 -19.11 -18.27
CA CYS A 9 -11.37 -20.54 -18.37
C CYS A 9 -10.72 -21.11 -17.10
N SER A 10 -10.20 -20.27 -16.20
CA SER A 10 -9.60 -20.72 -14.94
C SER A 10 -10.62 -20.97 -13.83
N ILE A 11 -11.88 -20.55 -13.99
CA ILE A 11 -12.93 -20.75 -12.99
C ILE A 11 -13.53 -22.17 -13.11
N ASP A 12 -13.65 -22.72 -14.32
CA ASP A 12 -14.13 -24.10 -14.51
C ASP A 12 -13.07 -25.16 -14.15
N GLY A 13 -11.78 -24.86 -14.35
CA GLY A 13 -10.68 -25.79 -14.01
C GLY A 13 -10.41 -25.96 -12.51
N CYS A 14 -10.80 -24.99 -11.68
CA CYS A 14 -10.61 -25.05 -10.22
C CYS A 14 -11.74 -25.77 -9.48
N ILE A 15 -12.92 -25.91 -10.09
CA ILE A 15 -14.05 -26.63 -9.48
C ILE A 15 -13.94 -28.15 -9.75
N ASN A 16 -13.29 -28.59 -10.84
CA ASN A 16 -13.29 -29.99 -11.28
C ASN A 16 -11.97 -30.77 -11.18
N SER A 17 -10.86 -30.21 -10.71
CA SER A 17 -9.57 -30.92 -10.67
C SER A 17 -9.32 -31.74 -9.39
N ARG A 18 -10.18 -32.75 -9.16
CA ARG A 18 -9.77 -33.94 -8.37
C ARG A 18 -8.92 -34.85 -9.25
N GLY A 19 -7.62 -34.60 -9.32
CA GLY A 19 -6.65 -35.61 -9.77
C GLY A 19 -5.53 -35.09 -10.66
N LYS A 20 -4.29 -35.32 -10.18
CA LYS A 20 -3.04 -35.49 -10.94
C LYS A 20 -2.53 -34.31 -11.79
N ASN A 21 -1.70 -33.45 -11.18
CA ASN A 21 -0.38 -33.07 -11.71
C ASN A 21 0.32 -32.06 -10.80
N THR A 22 1.45 -32.45 -10.19
CA THR A 22 2.20 -31.64 -9.23
C THR A 22 3.02 -30.52 -9.90
N SER A 23 3.51 -30.72 -11.13
CA SER A 23 4.35 -29.73 -11.84
C SER A 23 3.58 -28.49 -12.34
N LEU A 24 2.33 -28.65 -12.78
CA LEU A 24 1.45 -27.53 -13.17
C LEU A 24 1.01 -26.68 -11.97
N LYS A 25 0.84 -27.29 -10.78
CA LYS A 25 0.50 -26.55 -9.55
C LYS A 25 1.57 -25.53 -9.16
N TYR A 26 2.86 -25.83 -9.35
CA TYR A 26 3.95 -24.90 -9.03
C TYR A 26 4.03 -23.73 -10.01
N LYS A 27 3.91 -23.98 -11.33
CA LYS A 27 3.92 -22.90 -12.35
C LYS A 27 2.71 -21.96 -12.25
N ILE A 28 1.55 -22.49 -11.89
CA ILE A 28 0.35 -21.70 -11.61
C ILE A 28 0.55 -20.90 -10.31
N HIS A 29 1.16 -21.45 -9.27
CA HIS A 29 1.42 -20.71 -8.04
C HIS A 29 2.36 -19.50 -8.24
N ASP A 30 3.44 -19.67 -9.01
CA ASP A 30 4.46 -18.63 -9.20
C ASP A 30 4.01 -17.49 -10.12
N SER A 31 3.19 -17.79 -11.14
CA SER A 31 2.60 -16.78 -12.03
C SER A 31 1.43 -16.02 -11.40
N TYR A 32 0.75 -16.61 -10.42
CA TYR A 32 -0.33 -15.94 -9.70
C TYR A 32 0.25 -14.87 -8.75
N ILE A 33 1.29 -15.18 -7.97
CA ILE A 33 1.80 -14.29 -6.90
C ILE A 33 2.16 -12.88 -7.37
N THR A 34 2.60 -12.72 -8.63
CA THR A 34 3.20 -11.47 -9.11
C THR A 34 2.18 -10.42 -9.59
N SER A 35 0.90 -10.80 -9.76
CA SER A 35 -0.20 -9.87 -10.07
C SER A 35 -1.27 -9.78 -8.97
N ASN A 36 -1.02 -10.35 -7.78
CA ASN A 36 -2.10 -10.90 -6.96
C ASN A 36 -2.84 -9.91 -6.04
N THR A 37 -2.26 -8.79 -5.61
CA THR A 37 -2.98 -7.94 -4.62
C THR A 37 -4.10 -7.11 -5.25
N PHE A 38 -3.90 -6.62 -6.48
CA PHE A 38 -4.96 -6.00 -7.26
C PHE A 38 -6.00 -7.03 -7.70
N ASN A 39 -5.55 -8.18 -8.23
CA ASN A 39 -6.46 -9.24 -8.68
C ASN A 39 -7.31 -9.81 -7.54
N PHE A 40 -6.77 -10.08 -6.36
CA PHE A 40 -7.59 -10.58 -5.24
C PHE A 40 -8.58 -9.54 -4.69
N ARG A 41 -8.20 -8.26 -4.65
CA ARG A 41 -9.12 -7.18 -4.24
C ARG A 41 -10.24 -7.00 -5.27
N TYR A 42 -9.88 -6.97 -6.55
CA TYR A 42 -10.84 -6.86 -7.65
C TYR A 42 -11.78 -8.06 -7.71
N LEU A 43 -11.28 -9.29 -7.58
CA LEU A 43 -12.10 -10.50 -7.49
C LEU A 43 -13.03 -10.47 -6.27
N HIS A 44 -12.57 -9.95 -5.13
CA HIS A 44 -13.42 -9.78 -3.96
C HIS A 44 -14.52 -8.73 -4.19
N GLU A 45 -14.26 -7.67 -4.94
CA GLU A 45 -15.27 -6.69 -5.37
C GLU A 45 -16.27 -7.31 -6.33
N LEU A 46 -15.82 -8.01 -7.37
CA LEU A 46 -16.70 -8.74 -8.29
C LEU A 46 -17.59 -9.74 -7.55
N LYS A 47 -17.04 -10.46 -6.56
CA LYS A 47 -17.81 -11.39 -5.73
C LYS A 47 -18.93 -10.69 -4.94
N LYS A 48 -18.75 -9.43 -4.54
CA LYS A 48 -19.80 -8.64 -3.87
C LYS A 48 -20.88 -8.14 -4.83
N ASP A 49 -20.52 -7.97 -6.09
CA ASP A 49 -21.42 -7.57 -7.18
C ASP A 49 -22.36 -8.71 -7.60
N VAL A 50 -21.98 -9.98 -7.36
CA VAL A 50 -22.84 -11.14 -7.65
C VAL A 50 -23.99 -11.24 -6.64
N LYS A 51 -25.16 -10.73 -7.03
CA LYS A 51 -26.42 -10.88 -6.27
C LYS A 51 -27.18 -12.16 -6.62
N ASN A 52 -27.13 -12.60 -7.87
CA ASN A 52 -27.72 -13.86 -8.33
C ASN A 52 -26.62 -14.82 -8.79
N LYS A 53 -26.40 -15.90 -8.03
CA LYS A 53 -25.39 -16.92 -8.34
C LYS A 53 -25.73 -17.77 -9.57
N ALA A 54 -26.99 -17.85 -9.97
CA ALA A 54 -27.40 -18.55 -11.20
C ALA A 54 -27.10 -17.72 -12.46
N LYS A 55 -26.89 -16.41 -12.33
CA LYS A 55 -26.56 -15.47 -13.42
C LYS A 55 -25.43 -14.54 -12.98
N VAL A 56 -24.24 -15.12 -12.81
CA VAL A 56 -23.04 -14.42 -12.29
C VAL A 56 -22.67 -13.23 -13.18
N GLU A 57 -22.53 -13.46 -14.48
CA GLU A 57 -22.13 -12.43 -15.45
C GLU A 57 -23.16 -11.30 -15.51
N GLY A 58 -24.45 -11.64 -15.64
CA GLY A 58 -25.53 -10.66 -15.64
C GLY A 58 -25.58 -9.82 -14.36
N SER A 59 -25.32 -10.42 -13.19
CA SER A 59 -25.24 -9.69 -11.92
C SER A 59 -24.09 -8.69 -11.89
N ILE A 60 -22.91 -9.10 -12.38
CA ILE A 60 -21.72 -8.24 -12.44
C ILE A 60 -21.95 -7.09 -13.42
N CYS A 61 -22.47 -7.36 -14.62
CA CYS A 61 -22.79 -6.34 -15.62
C CYS A 61 -23.79 -5.32 -15.08
N ASN A 62 -24.86 -5.78 -14.42
CA ASN A 62 -25.85 -4.88 -13.82
C ASN A 62 -25.23 -4.01 -12.72
N ALA A 63 -24.44 -4.60 -11.82
CA ALA A 63 -23.75 -3.85 -10.77
C ALA A 63 -22.77 -2.80 -11.33
N TYR A 64 -22.10 -3.11 -12.44
CA TYR A 64 -21.26 -2.16 -13.15
C TYR A 64 -22.07 -0.99 -13.72
N LEU A 65 -23.17 -1.26 -14.43
CA LEU A 65 -24.05 -0.21 -14.99
C LEU A 65 -24.59 0.72 -13.89
N VAL A 66 -25.07 0.16 -12.78
CA VAL A 66 -25.54 0.94 -11.62
C VAL A 66 -24.42 1.83 -11.06
N ARG A 67 -23.19 1.31 -10.99
CA ARG A 67 -22.03 2.05 -10.49
C ARG A 67 -21.64 3.20 -11.40
N GLU A 68 -21.59 2.98 -12.72
CA GLU A 68 -21.29 4.03 -13.70
C GLU A 68 -22.37 5.11 -13.72
N ALA A 69 -23.66 4.72 -13.71
CA ALA A 69 -24.76 5.67 -13.61
C ALA A 69 -24.68 6.51 -12.32
N SER A 70 -24.40 5.86 -11.18
CA SER A 70 -24.24 6.55 -9.89
C SER A 70 -23.03 7.50 -9.88
N ASN A 71 -21.91 7.10 -10.50
CA ASN A 71 -20.73 7.95 -10.65
C ASN A 71 -21.04 9.17 -11.53
N PHE A 72 -21.71 8.97 -12.67
CA PHE A 72 -22.12 10.05 -13.55
C PHE A 72 -23.05 11.05 -12.83
N CYS A 73 -24.09 10.56 -12.16
CA CYS A 73 -25.00 11.39 -11.36
C CYS A 73 -24.26 12.14 -10.24
N SER A 74 -23.19 11.56 -9.68
CA SER A 74 -22.43 12.18 -8.58
C SER A 74 -21.84 13.56 -8.92
N HIS A 75 -21.61 13.84 -10.21
CA HIS A 75 -21.10 15.14 -10.68
C HIS A 75 -22.14 16.26 -10.62
N TYR A 76 -23.43 15.93 -10.60
CA TYR A 76 -24.53 16.89 -10.56
C TYR A 76 -25.03 17.18 -9.13
N PHE A 77 -24.59 16.42 -8.12
CA PHE A 77 -24.96 16.67 -6.74
C PHE A 77 -24.11 17.77 -6.11
N GLU A 78 -24.70 18.56 -5.21
CA GLU A 78 -23.98 19.59 -4.45
C GLU A 78 -22.83 18.99 -3.63
N PRO A 79 -21.73 19.73 -3.36
CA PRO A 79 -20.52 19.19 -2.72
C PRO A 79 -20.74 18.48 -1.38
N HIS A 80 -21.75 18.91 -0.62
CA HIS A 80 -22.08 18.36 0.69
C HIS A 80 -22.79 16.99 0.61
N VAL A 81 -23.32 16.62 -0.56
CA VAL A 81 -23.99 15.34 -0.77
C VAL A 81 -22.97 14.21 -0.77
N TYR A 82 -23.23 13.22 0.08
CA TYR A 82 -22.35 12.06 0.22
C TYR A 82 -22.47 11.14 -0.99
N THR A 83 -21.39 11.04 -1.75
CA THR A 83 -21.28 10.14 -2.91
C THR A 83 -20.11 9.18 -2.71
N ARG A 84 -20.08 8.10 -3.50
CA ARG A 84 -18.97 7.13 -3.45
C ARG A 84 -17.61 7.79 -3.75
N SER A 85 -17.57 8.77 -4.65
CA SER A 85 -16.35 9.52 -5.01
C SER A 85 -15.91 10.50 -3.94
N ARG A 86 -16.82 11.02 -3.12
CA ARG A 86 -16.54 11.97 -2.02
C ARG A 86 -16.30 11.31 -0.67
N LYS A 87 -16.45 9.99 -0.59
CA LYS A 87 -16.19 9.23 0.63
C LYS A 87 -14.69 9.26 0.95
N VAL A 88 -14.36 9.73 2.15
CA VAL A 88 -12.99 9.65 2.70
C VAL A 88 -12.48 8.21 2.56
N PRO A 89 -11.33 7.99 1.89
CA PRO A 89 -10.77 6.66 1.71
C PRO A 89 -10.58 5.92 3.04
N ARG A 90 -10.71 4.59 3.01
CA ARG A 90 -10.59 3.77 4.23
C ARG A 90 -9.23 3.93 4.94
N ASN A 91 -8.17 4.14 4.16
CA ASN A 91 -6.80 4.31 4.63
C ASN A 91 -6.34 5.76 4.53
N ASP A 92 -7.28 6.71 4.62
CA ASP A 92 -6.97 8.13 4.65
C ASP A 92 -5.98 8.45 5.78
N ASP A 93 -4.98 9.25 5.44
CA ASP A 93 -3.88 9.64 6.31
C ASP A 93 -4.13 10.98 7.02
N GLY A 94 -5.31 11.58 6.85
CA GLY A 94 -5.73 12.80 7.51
C GLY A 94 -5.34 14.09 6.77
N GLY A 95 -4.65 14.01 5.62
CA GLY A 95 -4.44 15.14 4.71
C GLY A 95 -3.64 16.32 5.29
N GLY A 96 -2.85 16.11 6.35
CA GLY A 96 -2.06 17.15 6.99
C GLY A 96 -0.81 17.50 6.19
N PHE A 97 -0.96 18.25 5.10
CA PHE A 97 0.13 18.95 4.44
C PHE A 97 0.11 20.43 4.84
N GLU A 98 1.19 20.89 5.48
CA GLU A 98 1.37 22.30 5.78
C GLU A 98 2.35 22.94 4.79
N GLU A 99 1.87 23.86 3.95
CA GLU A 99 2.64 24.61 2.95
C GLU A 99 3.57 25.70 3.52
N ASN A 100 3.96 25.61 4.79
CA ASN A 100 4.89 26.59 5.35
C ASN A 100 6.26 26.42 4.67
N GLY A 101 6.65 27.38 3.83
CA GLY A 101 7.77 27.24 2.87
C GLY A 101 9.11 26.86 3.50
N ASN A 102 9.37 27.27 4.75
CA ASN A 102 10.62 26.99 5.46
C ASN A 102 10.63 25.69 6.27
N ARG A 103 9.48 25.01 6.40
CA ARG A 103 9.38 23.74 7.13
C ARG A 103 10.09 22.64 6.36
N LEU A 104 10.73 21.70 7.05
CA LEU A 104 11.43 20.58 6.41
C LEU A 104 10.46 19.51 5.91
N MET A 105 10.76 18.85 4.80
CA MET A 105 9.91 17.81 4.20
C MET A 105 9.53 16.72 5.19
N ILE A 106 10.48 16.28 6.02
CA ILE A 106 10.26 15.27 7.07
C ILE A 106 9.21 15.66 8.14
N PHE A 107 8.82 16.94 8.18
CA PHE A 107 7.80 17.47 9.07
C PHE A 107 6.52 17.89 8.35
N LYS A 108 6.48 17.96 7.01
CA LYS A 108 5.32 18.50 6.26
C LYS A 108 4.15 17.55 6.16
N HIS A 109 4.41 16.24 6.11
CA HIS A 109 3.39 15.24 5.87
C HIS A 109 3.31 14.25 7.04
N LEU A 110 2.44 14.55 7.98
CA LEU A 110 2.13 13.65 9.07
C LEU A 110 0.94 12.78 8.66
N GLY A 111 1.17 11.48 8.52
CA GLY A 111 0.10 10.51 8.48
C GLY A 111 -0.68 10.43 9.81
N ARG A 112 -1.73 9.62 9.83
CA ARG A 112 -2.66 9.51 10.96
C ARG A 112 -2.34 8.32 11.86
N CYS A 113 -2.12 8.60 13.15
CA CYS A 113 -1.99 7.58 14.20
C CYS A 113 -3.36 7.05 14.66
N SER A 114 -3.43 5.78 15.07
CA SER A 114 -4.64 5.17 15.63
C SER A 114 -4.35 4.10 16.69
N GLY A 115 -5.29 3.92 17.62
CA GLY A 115 -5.20 2.98 18.75
C GLY A 115 -4.61 3.58 20.02
N LYS A 116 -4.40 2.74 21.04
CA LYS A 116 -3.95 3.17 22.38
C LYS A 116 -2.49 3.64 22.33
N VAL A 117 -2.28 4.93 22.56
CA VAL A 117 -0.93 5.53 22.66
C VAL A 117 -0.20 5.04 23.91
N ARG A 118 1.10 4.81 23.78
CA ARG A 118 2.02 4.58 24.90
C ARG A 118 3.17 5.58 24.83
N LYS A 119 3.84 5.83 25.95
CA LYS A 119 5.08 6.59 25.99
C LYS A 119 6.20 5.68 26.44
N ARG A 120 7.37 5.78 25.81
CA ARG A 120 8.58 5.10 26.28
C ARG A 120 9.81 5.93 25.99
N ARG A 121 10.87 5.66 26.75
CA ARG A 121 12.20 6.23 26.48
C ARG A 121 12.92 5.35 25.45
N LEU A 122 13.64 5.97 24.51
CA LEU A 122 14.56 5.26 23.62
C LEU A 122 15.80 4.81 24.38
N THR A 123 16.37 3.65 24.03
CA THR A 123 17.70 3.29 24.51
C THR A 123 18.76 4.24 23.92
N PRO A 124 19.97 4.35 24.49
CA PRO A 124 21.02 5.19 23.91
C PRO A 124 21.33 4.84 22.45
N GLU A 125 21.37 3.55 22.13
CA GLU A 125 21.60 3.05 20.77
C GLU A 125 20.44 3.40 19.83
N GLU A 126 19.18 3.19 20.25
CA GLU A 126 18.01 3.59 19.47
C GLU A 126 17.96 5.10 19.25
N TYR A 127 18.32 5.88 20.27
CA TYR A 127 18.28 7.34 20.22
C TYR A 127 19.30 7.90 19.23
N LEU A 128 20.52 7.36 19.24
CA LEU A 128 21.55 7.69 18.25
C LEU A 128 21.09 7.28 16.84
N ALA A 129 20.69 6.03 16.65
CA ALA A 129 20.26 5.51 15.35
C ALA A 129 19.08 6.31 14.78
N ALA A 130 18.07 6.64 15.60
CA ALA A 130 16.92 7.43 15.18
C ALA A 130 17.31 8.84 14.73
N HIS A 131 18.16 9.52 15.50
CA HIS A 131 18.57 10.88 15.19
C HIS A 131 19.46 10.94 13.94
N THR A 132 20.46 10.05 13.83
CA THR A 132 21.31 9.93 12.65
C THR A 132 20.46 9.63 11.41
N TYR A 133 19.52 8.68 11.51
CA TYR A 133 18.66 8.34 10.37
C TYR A 133 17.82 9.53 9.91
N ILE A 134 17.22 10.28 10.83
CA ILE A 134 16.44 11.48 10.50
C ILE A 134 17.31 12.52 9.76
N LEU A 135 18.53 12.77 10.24
CA LEU A 135 19.43 13.74 9.61
C LEU A 135 19.85 13.32 8.20
N LEU A 136 20.28 12.07 8.03
CA LEU A 136 20.77 11.56 6.74
C LEU A 136 19.65 11.42 5.68
N ASN A 137 18.39 11.30 6.12
CA ASN A 137 17.23 11.20 5.24
C ASN A 137 16.45 12.52 5.11
N CYS A 138 17.01 13.64 5.58
CA CYS A 138 16.45 14.97 5.40
C CYS A 138 17.12 15.63 4.18
N GLU A 139 16.34 15.91 3.13
CA GLU A 139 16.86 16.50 1.88
C GLU A 139 17.54 17.84 2.14
N GLU A 140 16.98 18.65 3.04
CA GLU A 140 17.52 19.97 3.38
C GLU A 140 18.84 19.89 4.19
N VAL A 141 19.22 18.71 4.70
CA VAL A 141 20.49 18.49 5.40
C VAL A 141 21.62 18.08 4.44
N GLN A 142 21.30 17.65 3.21
CA GLN A 142 22.29 17.17 2.23
C GLN A 142 23.47 18.13 1.99
N PRO A 143 23.29 19.46 1.85
CA PRO A 143 24.41 20.38 1.67
C PRO A 143 25.42 20.34 2.82
N TYR A 144 24.97 20.05 4.04
CA TYR A 144 25.86 19.95 5.21
C TYR A 144 26.58 18.61 5.26
N ILE A 145 25.96 17.54 4.75
CA ILE A 145 26.62 16.25 4.57
C ILE A 145 27.78 16.42 3.59
N GLU A 146 27.56 17.09 2.46
CA GLU A 146 28.62 17.38 1.47
C GLU A 146 29.77 18.20 2.06
N ILE A 147 29.48 19.23 2.86
CA ILE A 147 30.50 20.02 3.57
C ILE A 147 31.34 19.10 4.48
N TYR A 148 30.69 18.22 5.24
CA TYR A 148 31.37 17.31 6.15
C TYR A 148 32.21 16.26 5.40
N GLU A 149 31.69 15.69 4.32
CA GLU A 149 32.43 14.75 3.48
C GLU A 149 33.69 15.39 2.87
N ASN A 150 33.58 16.63 2.39
CA ASN A 150 34.72 17.36 1.86
C ASN A 150 35.78 17.61 2.94
N LEU A 151 35.36 17.98 4.16
CA LEU A 151 36.27 18.11 5.30
C LEU A 151 36.98 16.80 5.65
N LEU A 152 36.29 15.65 5.57
CA LEU A 152 36.90 14.34 5.79
C LEU A 152 37.92 13.98 4.70
N LYS A 153 37.62 14.31 3.44
CA LYS A 153 38.53 14.10 2.30
C LYS A 153 39.76 15.00 2.37
N GLU A 154 39.62 16.24 2.84
CA GLU A 154 40.76 17.15 3.06
C GLU A 154 41.69 16.64 4.16
N LEU A 155 41.13 16.10 5.25
CA LEU A 155 41.91 15.54 6.35
C LEU A 155 42.58 14.20 6.00
N ASN A 156 41.93 13.40 5.15
CA ASN A 156 42.42 12.08 4.72
C ASN A 156 42.17 11.89 3.21
N PRO A 157 43.08 12.35 2.33
CA PRO A 157 42.88 12.30 0.88
C PRO A 157 42.66 10.89 0.30
N ASP A 158 43.25 9.87 0.93
CA ASP A 158 43.17 8.47 0.49
C ASP A 158 42.00 7.69 1.15
N ILE A 159 41.03 8.38 1.75
CA ILE A 159 39.88 7.72 2.39
C ILE A 159 39.02 6.98 1.34
N SER A 160 38.75 5.69 1.58
CA SER A 160 37.83 4.93 0.72
C SER A 160 36.39 5.38 0.93
N GLU A 161 35.55 5.21 -0.10
CA GLU A 161 34.12 5.55 -0.03
C GLU A 161 33.40 4.79 1.10
N GLU A 162 33.74 3.51 1.31
CA GLU A 162 33.18 2.70 2.40
C GLU A 162 33.52 3.29 3.79
N ARG A 163 34.77 3.71 3.98
CA ARG A 163 35.21 4.29 5.25
C ARG A 163 34.63 5.69 5.45
N LEU A 164 34.50 6.46 4.38
CA LEU A 164 33.84 7.76 4.39
C LEU A 164 32.38 7.61 4.85
N ALA A 165 31.62 6.67 4.28
CA ALA A 165 30.24 6.40 4.65
C ALA A 165 30.10 6.04 6.15
N VAL A 166 30.97 5.17 6.66
CA VAL A 166 31.00 4.83 8.09
C VAL A 166 31.27 6.05 8.96
N GLN A 167 32.22 6.91 8.58
CA GLN A 167 32.54 8.13 9.33
C GLN A 167 31.36 9.13 9.35
N VAL A 168 30.64 9.25 8.23
CA VAL A 168 29.43 10.06 8.13
C VAL A 168 28.36 9.50 9.07
N GLU A 169 28.04 8.21 9.00
CA GLU A 169 27.03 7.59 9.86
C GLU A 169 27.33 7.74 11.36
N GLU A 170 28.59 7.59 11.76
CA GLU A 170 28.98 7.61 13.18
C GLU A 170 29.08 9.04 13.75
N HIS A 171 29.62 9.99 12.99
CA HIS A 171 30.09 11.28 13.54
C HIS A 171 29.34 12.50 13.01
N PHE A 172 28.62 12.38 11.88
CA PHE A 172 27.95 13.53 11.25
C PHE A 172 26.98 14.23 12.21
N ALA A 173 26.16 13.49 12.96
CA ALA A 173 25.18 14.08 13.86
C ALA A 173 25.82 15.00 14.93
N SER A 174 26.95 14.57 15.50
CA SER A 174 27.69 15.37 16.49
C SER A 174 28.39 16.57 15.87
N TRP A 175 28.93 16.39 14.65
CA TRP A 175 29.53 17.47 13.90
C TRP A 175 28.49 18.52 13.52
N PHE A 176 27.33 18.11 13.01
CA PHE A 176 26.26 18.99 12.55
C PHE A 176 25.67 19.83 13.68
N GLU A 177 25.49 19.25 14.87
CA GLU A 177 25.09 19.99 16.07
C GLU A 177 26.11 21.10 16.42
N THR A 178 27.40 20.79 16.34
CA THR A 178 28.48 21.75 16.63
C THR A 178 28.56 22.82 15.55
N TYR A 179 28.43 22.43 14.28
CA TYR A 179 28.40 23.32 13.14
C TYR A 179 27.23 24.32 13.26
N ALA A 180 26.03 23.83 13.56
CA ALA A 180 24.82 24.63 13.74
C ALA A 180 24.89 25.59 14.93
N ARG A 181 25.67 25.26 15.96
CA ARG A 181 25.89 26.15 17.11
C ARG A 181 26.83 27.31 16.77
N ASN A 182 27.80 27.07 15.90
CA ASN A 182 28.88 28.00 15.60
C ASN A 182 28.63 28.84 14.33
N ASN A 183 27.70 28.41 13.46
CA ASN A 183 27.39 29.06 12.20
C ASN A 183 25.90 29.41 12.14
N ASP A 184 25.56 30.46 11.38
CA ASP A 184 24.16 30.79 11.09
C ASP A 184 23.65 29.95 9.91
N ILE A 185 22.70 29.06 10.18
CA ILE A 185 22.08 28.16 9.20
C ILE A 185 20.92 28.85 8.44
N GLY A 186 20.44 30.00 8.91
CA GLY A 186 19.33 30.76 8.30
C GLY A 186 17.94 30.11 8.42
N ASN A 187 17.86 28.77 8.42
CA ASN A 187 16.62 28.02 8.64
C ASN A 187 16.53 27.52 10.10
N THR A 188 15.57 28.06 10.84
CA THR A 188 15.31 27.69 12.23
C THR A 188 14.93 26.22 12.41
N TYR A 189 14.25 25.61 11.43
CA TYR A 189 13.93 24.18 11.50
C TYR A 189 15.16 23.29 11.37
N LEU A 190 16.14 23.66 10.53
CA LEU A 190 17.41 22.92 10.41
C LEU A 190 18.24 23.05 11.68
N HIS A 191 18.30 24.26 12.23
CA HIS A 191 18.98 24.49 13.51
C HIS A 191 18.31 23.73 14.66
N ASP A 192 16.98 23.64 14.69
CA ASP A 192 16.27 22.82 15.68
C ASP A 192 16.46 21.32 15.42
N LEU A 193 16.57 20.90 14.15
CA LEU A 193 16.84 19.52 13.78
C LEU A 193 18.22 19.05 14.25
N SER A 194 19.23 19.93 14.23
CA SER A 194 20.57 19.61 14.75
C SER A 194 20.56 19.36 16.27
N ARG A 195 19.62 19.97 16.98
CA ARG A 195 19.38 19.76 18.42
C ARG A 195 18.46 18.57 18.59
N ARG A 196 19.05 17.37 18.70
CA ARG A 196 18.44 16.04 18.92
C ARG A 196 16.99 16.05 19.46
N PRO A 197 16.12 15.11 19.00
CA PRO A 197 14.73 15.06 19.45
C PRO A 197 14.59 14.69 20.93
N LEU A 198 13.38 14.78 21.48
CA LEU A 198 13.08 14.27 22.81
C LEU A 198 13.34 12.76 22.88
N ALA A 199 14.08 12.32 23.91
CA ALA A 199 14.35 10.90 24.15
C ALA A 199 13.11 10.08 24.55
N ILE A 200 12.01 10.74 24.94
CA ILE A 200 10.72 10.12 25.24
C ILE A 200 9.85 10.26 23.99
N VAL A 201 9.46 9.12 23.43
CA VAL A 201 8.64 9.03 22.22
C VAL A 201 7.25 8.51 22.53
N LYS A 202 6.28 8.85 21.68
CA LYS A 202 4.94 8.23 21.71
C LYS A 202 4.94 7.05 20.74
N SER A 203 4.39 5.92 21.16
CA SER A 203 4.23 4.74 20.30
C SER A 203 2.77 4.42 20.03
N TYR A 204 2.50 3.98 18.80
CA TYR A 204 1.16 3.68 18.30
C TYR A 204 1.09 2.27 17.70
N PRO A 205 -0.05 1.58 17.82
CA PRO A 205 -0.21 0.26 17.21
C PRO A 205 -0.57 0.32 15.72
N VAL A 206 -1.13 1.42 15.24
CA VAL A 206 -1.64 1.58 13.86
C VAL A 206 -1.28 2.95 13.31
N TYR A 207 -0.88 3.00 12.04
CA TYR A 207 -0.56 4.24 11.33
C TYR A 207 -1.07 4.21 9.88
N PHE A 208 -1.57 5.34 9.41
CA PHE A 208 -2.06 5.52 8.04
C PHE A 208 -1.22 6.56 7.32
N ILE A 209 -0.66 6.21 6.17
CA ILE A 209 0.17 7.09 5.36
C ILE A 209 0.16 6.60 3.91
N ASN A 210 0.09 7.51 2.94
CA ASN A 210 0.15 7.20 1.50
C ASN A 210 -0.86 6.13 1.06
N GLY A 211 -2.07 6.14 1.63
CA GLY A 211 -3.10 5.14 1.35
C GLY A 211 -2.82 3.72 1.89
N TYR A 212 -1.73 3.54 2.65
CA TYR A 212 -1.46 2.34 3.42
C TYR A 212 -2.04 2.43 4.83
N LYS A 213 -2.35 1.26 5.39
CA LYS A 213 -2.65 1.10 6.82
C LYS A 213 -1.61 0.14 7.37
N PHE A 214 -0.65 0.64 8.10
CA PHE A 214 0.33 -0.15 8.84
C PHE A 214 -0.17 -0.47 10.24
N HIS A 215 0.20 -1.63 10.75
CA HIS A 215 0.10 -1.91 12.19
C HIS A 215 1.28 -2.73 12.65
N THR A 216 1.63 -2.65 13.92
CA THR A 216 2.72 -3.45 14.48
C THR A 216 2.41 -4.94 14.35
N GLU A 217 3.46 -5.77 14.30
CA GLU A 217 3.33 -7.22 14.27
C GLU A 217 2.52 -7.70 15.48
N SER A 218 2.84 -7.19 16.67
CA SER A 218 2.15 -7.48 17.93
C SER A 218 0.65 -7.16 17.89
N TYR A 219 0.24 -6.06 17.26
CA TYR A 219 -1.17 -5.72 17.08
C TYR A 219 -1.86 -6.65 16.07
N GLY A 220 -1.12 -7.11 15.07
CA GLY A 220 -1.60 -7.93 13.96
C GLY A 220 -1.79 -9.42 14.27
N LEU A 221 -1.14 -9.95 15.31
CA LEU A 221 -1.12 -11.40 15.62
C LEU A 221 -2.52 -12.06 15.64
N ASN A 222 -3.52 -11.36 16.19
CA ASN A 222 -4.89 -11.87 16.33
C ASN A 222 -5.86 -11.26 15.30
N LYS A 223 -5.36 -10.75 14.18
CA LYS A 223 -6.16 -10.09 13.14
C LYS A 223 -6.15 -10.91 11.86
N SER A 224 -7.22 -10.78 11.08
CA SER A 224 -7.37 -11.44 9.78
C SER A 224 -6.49 -10.84 8.68
N THR A 225 -5.90 -9.67 8.91
CA THR A 225 -5.02 -8.98 7.95
C THR A 225 -3.66 -8.74 8.56
N MET A 226 -2.60 -9.07 7.83
CA MET A 226 -1.20 -8.84 8.23
C MET A 226 -0.65 -7.60 7.53
N ASN A 227 -0.77 -6.43 8.17
CA ASN A 227 -0.29 -5.16 7.64
C ASN A 227 1.01 -4.67 8.31
N TYR A 228 1.79 -5.59 8.89
CA TYR A 228 3.06 -5.29 9.52
C TYR A 228 4.27 -5.42 8.57
N GLY A 229 4.07 -5.93 7.35
CA GLY A 229 5.16 -6.05 6.38
C GLY A 229 5.51 -4.70 5.77
N VAL A 230 6.79 -4.35 5.83
CA VAL A 230 7.37 -3.09 5.38
C VAL A 230 8.42 -3.36 4.30
N CYS A 231 8.44 -2.52 3.29
CA CYS A 231 9.46 -2.50 2.25
C CYS A 231 9.93 -1.07 2.01
N ILE A 232 11.24 -0.88 1.93
CA ILE A 232 11.88 0.36 1.48
C ILE A 232 12.78 0.03 0.30
N THR A 233 12.76 0.88 -0.72
CA THR A 233 13.63 0.73 -1.89
C THR A 233 14.90 1.55 -1.65
N GLY A 234 16.04 0.87 -1.52
CA GLY A 234 17.35 1.50 -1.42
C GLY A 234 18.10 1.49 -2.76
N ALA A 235 19.29 2.07 -2.79
CA ALA A 235 20.12 2.15 -4.00
C ALA A 235 20.50 0.77 -4.57
N TYR A 236 20.70 -0.22 -3.70
CA TYR A 236 21.16 -1.57 -4.06
C TYR A 236 20.02 -2.61 -4.13
N GLY A 237 18.78 -2.18 -3.92
CA GLY A 237 17.60 -3.04 -3.96
C GLY A 237 16.60 -2.78 -2.84
N ASP A 238 15.56 -3.61 -2.81
CA ASP A 238 14.51 -3.53 -1.81
C ASP A 238 14.92 -4.23 -0.51
N TYR A 239 14.68 -3.54 0.61
CA TYR A 239 14.84 -4.07 1.96
C TYR A 239 13.46 -4.41 2.51
N TYR A 240 13.34 -5.60 3.10
CA TYR A 240 12.08 -6.13 3.60
C TYR A 240 12.16 -6.38 5.09
N GLY A 241 11.12 -6.00 5.83
CA GLY A 241 11.12 -6.12 7.28
C GLY A 241 9.73 -6.19 7.88
N LYS A 242 9.71 -6.48 9.18
CA LYS A 242 8.50 -6.52 10.00
C LYS A 242 8.44 -5.30 10.90
N LEU A 243 7.32 -4.60 10.89
CA LEU A 243 7.06 -3.44 11.72
C LEU A 243 6.86 -3.85 13.18
N GLN A 244 7.84 -3.51 14.02
CA GLN A 244 7.82 -3.79 15.45
C GLN A 244 7.15 -2.65 16.22
N GLU A 245 7.52 -1.40 15.93
CA GLU A 245 6.97 -0.23 16.60
C GLU A 245 6.78 0.95 15.64
N ILE A 246 5.77 1.78 15.91
CA ILE A 246 5.55 3.06 15.24
C ILE A 246 5.79 4.15 16.29
N LEU A 247 6.77 5.03 16.05
CA LEU A 247 7.24 6.01 17.02
C LEU A 247 7.06 7.43 16.49
N GLU A 248 6.25 8.24 17.16
CA GLU A 248 6.21 9.69 16.95
C GLU A 248 7.35 10.32 17.77
N VAL A 249 8.27 10.94 17.04
CA VAL A 249 9.44 11.66 17.56
C VAL A 249 9.14 13.15 17.50
N GLU A 250 9.48 13.86 18.58
CA GLU A 250 9.16 15.27 18.77
C GLU A 250 10.43 16.06 19.10
N TYR A 251 10.62 17.22 18.49
CA TYR A 251 11.74 18.12 18.79
C TYR A 251 11.30 19.23 19.78
N PRO A 252 12.14 19.60 20.76
CA PRO A 252 11.75 20.45 21.89
C PRO A 252 11.54 21.95 21.59
N ALA A 253 11.40 22.35 20.32
CA ALA A 253 11.35 23.75 19.89
C ALA A 253 10.03 24.10 19.20
N LEU A 254 9.60 25.36 19.32
CA LEU A 254 8.43 25.89 18.61
C LEU A 254 8.82 26.42 17.21
N PRO A 255 7.93 26.34 16.20
CA PRO A 255 6.68 25.59 16.20
C PRO A 255 6.92 24.08 16.36
N LEU A 256 5.91 23.35 16.84
CA LEU A 256 6.02 21.93 17.16
C LEU A 256 6.45 21.11 15.94
N LYS A 257 7.60 20.45 16.05
CA LYS A 257 8.20 19.63 14.98
C LYS A 257 8.08 18.16 15.37
N ARG A 258 7.38 17.39 14.55
CA ARG A 258 7.15 15.95 14.77
C ARG A 258 7.34 15.18 13.48
N THR A 259 7.91 13.99 13.60
CA THR A 259 8.02 13.02 12.52
C THR A 259 7.77 11.61 13.06
N VAL A 260 7.44 10.67 12.19
CA VAL A 260 7.12 9.29 12.59
C VAL A 260 8.15 8.34 12.02
N LEU A 261 8.79 7.58 12.90
CA LEU A 261 9.71 6.50 12.56
C LEU A 261 9.02 5.15 12.70
N PHE A 262 9.30 4.26 11.77
CA PHE A 262 9.01 2.85 11.90
C PHE A 262 10.25 2.14 12.40
N LYS A 263 10.10 1.40 13.51
CA LYS A 263 11.11 0.46 13.99
C LYS A 263 10.81 -0.90 13.38
N CYS A 264 11.74 -1.41 12.58
CA CYS A 264 11.59 -2.63 11.81
C CYS A 264 12.63 -3.67 12.22
N GLU A 265 12.22 -4.94 12.18
CA GLU A 265 13.12 -6.07 12.17
C GLU A 265 13.35 -6.48 10.71
N TRP A 266 14.56 -6.26 10.20
CA TRP A 266 14.90 -6.46 8.79
C TRP A 266 15.35 -7.90 8.51
N TYR A 267 14.91 -8.43 7.36
CA TYR A 267 15.48 -9.65 6.79
C TYR A 267 16.86 -9.36 6.19
N ASP A 268 17.70 -10.39 6.09
CA ASP A 268 19.02 -10.28 5.44
C ASP A 268 18.83 -9.91 3.95
N PRO A 269 19.34 -8.75 3.48
CA PRO A 269 19.16 -8.30 2.10
C PRO A 269 20.11 -9.02 1.13
N THR A 270 21.05 -9.85 1.62
CA THR A 270 22.12 -10.41 0.79
C THR A 270 21.55 -11.30 -0.33
N PRO A 271 21.86 -11.01 -1.61
CA PRO A 271 21.35 -11.76 -2.75
C PRO A 271 21.69 -13.25 -2.68
N ASN A 272 20.72 -14.11 -3.01
CA ASN A 272 20.78 -15.57 -2.97
C ASN A 272 21.00 -16.19 -1.58
N ILE A 273 21.16 -15.38 -0.53
CA ILE A 273 21.39 -15.82 0.84
C ILE A 273 20.15 -15.52 1.70
N GLY A 274 19.80 -14.25 1.80
CA GLY A 274 18.65 -13.75 2.53
C GLY A 274 17.46 -13.41 1.61
N VAL A 275 17.75 -12.97 0.37
CA VAL A 275 16.74 -12.64 -0.65
C VAL A 275 17.00 -13.42 -1.93
N LYS A 276 15.95 -14.01 -2.52
CA LYS A 276 15.98 -14.58 -3.87
C LYS A 276 14.97 -13.88 -4.75
N VAL A 277 15.34 -13.67 -6.00
CA VAL A 277 14.44 -13.10 -7.01
C VAL A 277 14.37 -14.04 -8.20
N HIS A 278 13.17 -14.53 -8.49
CA HIS A 278 12.94 -15.40 -9.65
C HIS A 278 12.92 -14.56 -10.94
N LYS A 279 13.95 -14.70 -11.78
CA LYS A 279 14.19 -13.86 -12.98
C LYS A 279 13.01 -13.74 -13.95
N GLN A 280 12.23 -14.81 -14.12
CA GLN A 280 11.12 -14.82 -15.10
C GLN A 280 9.86 -14.10 -14.60
N TYR A 281 9.62 -14.11 -13.29
CA TYR A 281 8.34 -13.67 -12.70
C TYR A 281 8.51 -12.48 -11.77
N ASN A 282 9.75 -12.08 -11.44
CA ASN A 282 10.06 -11.11 -10.39
C ASN A 282 9.43 -11.47 -9.05
N LEU A 283 9.34 -12.78 -8.76
CA LEU A 283 8.91 -13.28 -7.46
C LEU A 283 10.06 -13.12 -6.47
N VAL A 284 9.81 -12.37 -5.40
CA VAL A 284 10.78 -12.16 -4.32
C VAL A 284 10.50 -13.14 -3.19
N GLU A 285 11.54 -13.84 -2.75
CA GLU A 285 11.50 -14.77 -1.62
C GLU A 285 12.50 -14.35 -0.55
N LEU A 286 12.09 -14.45 0.72
CA LEU A 286 12.91 -14.10 1.88
C LEU A 286 13.21 -15.32 2.73
N ASN A 287 14.45 -15.45 3.16
CA ASN A 287 14.84 -16.47 4.11
C ASN A 287 14.41 -16.06 5.52
N GLN A 288 13.38 -16.71 6.07
CA GLN A 288 12.79 -16.31 7.34
C GLN A 288 13.69 -16.57 8.56
N ARG A 289 14.78 -17.32 8.39
CA ARG A 289 15.75 -17.62 9.47
C ARG A 289 16.88 -16.60 9.56
N ARG A 290 17.05 -15.75 8.54
CA ARG A 290 18.12 -14.76 8.49
C ARG A 290 17.58 -13.37 8.83
N ARG A 291 18.43 -12.57 9.47
CA ARG A 291 18.16 -11.19 9.86
C ARG A 291 19.32 -10.33 9.42
N PHE A 292 19.02 -9.07 9.16
CA PHE A 292 20.05 -8.07 8.91
C PHE A 292 20.91 -7.91 10.17
N ASN A 293 22.23 -7.92 10.00
CA ASN A 293 23.19 -7.98 11.10
C ASN A 293 23.56 -6.59 11.66
N LYS A 294 23.34 -5.52 10.90
CA LYS A 294 23.60 -4.14 11.31
C LYS A 294 22.40 -3.59 12.09
N PHE A 295 22.66 -2.86 13.17
CA PHE A 295 21.61 -2.21 13.95
C PHE A 295 21.12 -0.93 13.26
N GLU A 296 20.24 -1.09 12.26
CA GLU A 296 19.58 0.00 11.55
C GLU A 296 18.06 -0.20 11.55
N PRO A 297 17.41 -0.08 12.71
CA PRO A 297 16.02 -0.47 12.83
C PRO A 297 15.05 0.58 12.29
N PHE A 298 15.48 1.82 12.08
CA PHE A 298 14.57 2.93 11.78
C PHE A 298 14.48 3.27 10.30
N ILE A 299 13.26 3.56 9.87
CA ILE A 299 12.97 4.29 8.63
C ILE A 299 11.94 5.39 8.88
N LEU A 300 11.87 6.41 8.03
CA LEU A 300 10.76 7.36 8.07
C LEU A 300 9.49 6.65 7.57
N ALA A 301 8.37 6.85 8.25
CA ALA A 301 7.10 6.24 7.85
C ALA A 301 6.70 6.62 6.40
N MET A 302 7.10 7.81 5.93
CA MET A 302 6.85 8.30 4.58
C MET A 302 7.54 7.47 3.49
N GLN A 303 8.70 6.87 3.79
CA GLN A 303 9.46 6.05 2.85
C GLN A 303 8.93 4.61 2.76
N ALA A 304 8.04 4.22 3.67
CA ALA A 304 7.57 2.85 3.79
C ALA A 304 6.50 2.50 2.75
N THR A 305 6.71 1.40 2.03
CA THR A 305 5.66 0.71 1.28
C THR A 305 5.25 -0.58 2.00
N GLN A 306 4.05 -1.07 1.71
CA GLN A 306 3.51 -2.25 2.39
C GLN A 306 3.75 -3.54 1.59
N VAL A 307 4.16 -4.59 2.29
CA VAL A 307 4.27 -5.94 1.74
C VAL A 307 3.51 -6.94 2.61
N SER A 308 3.14 -8.07 2.02
CA SER A 308 2.60 -9.23 2.74
C SER A 308 3.53 -10.43 2.54
N PHE A 309 3.79 -11.15 3.64
CA PHE A 309 4.60 -12.36 3.62
C PHE A 309 3.67 -13.58 3.56
N VAL A 310 3.95 -14.50 2.63
CA VAL A 310 3.15 -15.69 2.40
C VAL A 310 4.04 -16.92 2.52
N SER A 311 3.70 -17.81 3.43
CA SER A 311 4.35 -19.12 3.55
C SER A 311 3.92 -20.04 2.40
N TYR A 312 4.86 -20.81 1.86
CA TYR A 312 4.53 -21.82 0.87
C TYR A 312 3.66 -22.94 1.47
N PRO A 313 2.60 -23.40 0.78
CA PRO A 313 1.71 -24.44 1.27
C PRO A 313 2.33 -25.85 1.29
N CYS A 314 3.66 -26.02 1.27
CA CYS A 314 4.31 -27.31 1.08
C CYS A 314 4.73 -28.00 2.39
N THR A 315 4.44 -29.30 2.48
CA THR A 315 4.80 -30.21 3.59
C THR A 315 6.26 -30.70 3.58
N LYS A 316 7.08 -30.33 2.59
CA LYS A 316 8.51 -30.68 2.55
C LYS A 316 9.36 -29.56 3.16
N ARG A 317 10.22 -29.90 4.13
CA ARG A 317 11.10 -28.97 4.89
C ARG A 317 11.99 -28.08 4.02
N VAL A 318 12.23 -28.41 2.76
CA VAL A 318 13.17 -27.69 1.87
C VAL A 318 12.72 -26.25 1.59
N ASN A 319 11.41 -25.99 1.52
CA ASN A 319 10.85 -24.66 1.26
C ASN A 319 10.18 -24.02 2.48
N SER A 320 10.22 -24.66 3.66
CA SER A 320 9.60 -24.08 4.85
C SER A 320 10.29 -22.81 5.32
N ASP A 321 11.56 -22.62 4.94
CA ASP A 321 12.41 -21.52 5.40
C ASP A 321 12.31 -20.27 4.52
N TRP A 322 11.55 -20.33 3.43
CA TRP A 322 11.39 -19.22 2.49
C TRP A 322 9.96 -18.70 2.52
N LEU A 323 9.82 -17.37 2.52
CA LEU A 323 8.55 -16.66 2.46
C LEU A 323 8.46 -15.93 1.13
N ALA A 324 7.35 -16.09 0.41
CA ALA A 324 7.06 -15.27 -0.76
C ALA A 324 6.62 -13.87 -0.33
N VAL A 325 7.06 -12.84 -1.04
CA VAL A 325 6.72 -11.44 -0.77
C VAL A 325 5.73 -10.93 -1.82
N CYS A 326 4.62 -10.37 -1.35
CA CYS A 326 3.63 -9.70 -2.18
C CYS A 326 3.65 -8.19 -1.90
N LYS A 327 4.07 -7.37 -2.88
CA LYS A 327 3.92 -5.91 -2.77
C LYS A 327 2.44 -5.52 -2.79
N ILE A 328 2.03 -4.73 -1.80
CA ILE A 328 0.67 -4.24 -1.67
C ILE A 328 0.55 -2.90 -2.39
N ARG A 329 -0.46 -2.74 -3.25
CA ARG A 329 -0.80 -1.42 -3.79
C ARG A 329 -1.58 -0.58 -2.77
N PRO A 330 -1.30 0.72 -2.63
CA PRO A 330 -2.03 1.59 -1.71
C PRO A 330 -3.50 1.73 -2.14
N ARG A 331 -4.38 2.06 -1.20
CA ARG A 331 -5.80 2.29 -1.51
C ARG A 331 -6.01 3.75 -1.90
N GLY A 332 -6.73 3.99 -3.00
CA GLY A 332 -7.11 5.35 -3.43
C GLY A 332 -6.06 6.10 -4.24
N TRP A 333 -4.89 5.48 -4.49
CA TRP A 333 -3.88 6.03 -5.38
C TRP A 333 -4.24 5.71 -6.84
N MET A 334 -4.61 6.74 -7.60
CA MET A 334 -4.55 6.73 -9.06
C MET A 334 -3.14 7.18 -9.42
N ASP A 335 -2.45 6.42 -10.27
CA ASP A 335 -1.10 6.78 -10.70
C ASP A 335 -1.14 8.10 -11.47
N ALA A 336 -0.73 9.20 -10.83
CA ALA A 336 -0.54 10.49 -11.51
C ALA A 336 0.72 10.50 -12.40
N SER A 337 1.46 9.39 -12.45
CA SER A 337 2.57 9.16 -13.39
C SER A 337 2.16 8.22 -14.52
N VAL A 338 1.06 8.52 -15.21
CA VAL A 338 1.12 8.38 -16.67
C VAL A 338 2.04 9.49 -17.16
N LYS A 339 3.36 9.25 -17.03
CA LYS A 339 4.32 9.86 -17.95
C LYS A 339 3.75 9.58 -19.32
N GLU A 340 3.53 10.64 -20.09
CA GLU A 340 3.21 10.62 -21.51
C GLU A 340 4.00 9.47 -22.16
N ILE A 341 3.34 8.33 -22.33
CA ILE A 341 3.79 7.32 -23.28
C ILE A 341 3.64 8.07 -24.59
N GLY A 342 4.79 8.41 -25.16
CA GLY A 342 4.90 9.29 -26.31
C GLY A 342 3.82 9.00 -27.34
N GLN A 343 3.31 10.07 -27.93
CA GLN A 343 2.42 10.08 -29.08
C GLN A 343 2.85 9.03 -30.11
N SER A 344 2.32 7.82 -30.01
CA SER A 344 2.08 6.99 -31.18
C SER A 344 0.74 7.45 -31.70
N LYS A 345 0.77 8.16 -32.83
CA LYS A 345 -0.40 8.43 -33.66
C LYS A 345 -1.04 7.09 -34.01
N ASP A 346 -2.02 6.66 -33.23
CA ASP A 346 -3.05 5.76 -33.71
C ASP A 346 -4.20 6.66 -34.11
N ASP A 347 -4.29 6.87 -35.42
CA ASP A 347 -5.29 7.70 -36.07
C ASP A 347 -6.70 7.29 -35.61
N ALA A 348 -7.51 8.30 -35.31
CA ALA A 348 -8.94 8.16 -35.14
C ALA A 348 -9.52 7.66 -36.47
N PHE A 349 -9.96 6.40 -36.52
CA PHE A 349 -10.81 5.92 -37.61
C PHE A 349 -12.24 6.41 -37.36
N GLN A 350 -12.54 7.60 -37.87
CA GLN A 350 -13.89 7.96 -38.29
C GLN A 350 -14.03 7.74 -39.79
N GLU A 351 -15.18 7.16 -40.17
CA GLU A 351 -15.83 7.12 -41.50
C GLU A 351 -15.12 6.26 -42.58
N ASP A 352 -15.76 5.46 -43.44
CA ASP A 352 -17.14 5.31 -43.97
C ASP A 352 -17.34 3.81 -44.34
N VAL A 353 -18.51 3.22 -44.61
CA VAL A 353 -19.48 3.53 -45.68
C VAL A 353 -20.79 2.80 -45.36
N PHE A 354 -21.88 3.53 -45.48
CA PHE A 354 -23.26 3.03 -45.51
C PHE A 354 -23.45 2.19 -46.78
N GLU A 355 -23.52 0.86 -46.67
CA GLU A 355 -24.05 0.03 -47.75
C GLU A 355 -25.54 -0.19 -47.49
N SER A 356 -26.34 0.40 -48.37
CA SER A 356 -27.78 0.28 -48.46
C SER A 356 -28.21 -1.19 -48.52
N ILE A 357 -28.86 -1.68 -47.47
CA ILE A 357 -29.62 -2.92 -47.55
C ILE A 357 -30.97 -2.58 -48.19
N GLU A 358 -31.16 -3.07 -49.42
CA GLU A 358 -32.44 -3.05 -50.13
C GLU A 358 -33.54 -3.69 -49.27
N ILE A 359 -34.64 -2.95 -49.15
CA ILE A 359 -35.89 -3.41 -48.58
C ILE A 359 -36.47 -4.44 -49.56
N MET A 360 -36.42 -5.72 -49.18
CA MET A 360 -37.19 -6.76 -49.88
C MET A 360 -38.58 -6.81 -49.24
N GLU A 361 -39.56 -6.21 -49.91
CA GLU A 361 -40.99 -6.42 -49.61
C GLU A 361 -41.32 -7.91 -49.75
N THR A 362 -41.77 -8.52 -48.65
CA THR A 362 -42.54 -9.76 -48.72
C THR A 362 -43.92 -9.50 -48.13
N THR A 363 -44.85 -9.47 -49.08
CA THR A 363 -46.31 -9.48 -49.03
C THR A 363 -46.97 -10.11 -47.81
N ASP A 364 -48.05 -9.46 -47.40
CA ASP A 364 -49.08 -9.89 -46.44
C ASP A 364 -49.42 -11.39 -46.50
N GLU A 365 -49.24 -12.09 -45.38
CA GLU A 365 -50.12 -13.19 -45.00
C GLU A 365 -50.42 -13.16 -43.49
N ALA A 366 -51.69 -13.37 -43.20
CA ALA A 366 -52.39 -13.04 -41.97
C ALA A 366 -51.92 -13.83 -40.73
N ILE A 367 -51.79 -13.14 -39.59
CA ILE A 367 -51.74 -13.75 -38.26
C ILE A 367 -53.14 -13.63 -37.63
N PRO A 368 -53.82 -14.73 -37.29
CA PRO A 368 -55.11 -14.67 -36.60
C PRO A 368 -54.95 -14.19 -35.16
N THR A 369 -55.72 -13.16 -34.82
CA THR A 369 -55.99 -12.68 -33.48
C THR A 369 -56.65 -13.80 -32.66
N LEU A 370 -56.01 -14.21 -31.57
CA LEU A 370 -56.70 -14.88 -30.46
C LEU A 370 -56.33 -14.16 -29.17
N CYS A 371 -57.15 -13.17 -28.85
CA CYS A 371 -57.38 -12.74 -27.49
C CYS A 371 -58.08 -13.89 -26.75
N ASP A 372 -57.55 -14.30 -25.61
CA ASP A 372 -58.42 -14.76 -24.54
C ASP A 372 -57.90 -14.35 -23.16
N SER A 373 -58.86 -14.25 -22.27
CA SER A 373 -58.97 -13.27 -21.21
C SER A 373 -58.56 -13.86 -19.85
N ASN A 374 -58.17 -12.97 -18.92
CA ASN A 374 -58.29 -13.08 -17.46
C ASN A 374 -57.53 -14.22 -16.75
N VAL A 375 -56.52 -13.87 -15.94
CA VAL A 375 -56.47 -14.23 -14.49
C VAL A 375 -55.62 -13.19 -13.74
N ASP A 376 -56.32 -12.39 -12.93
CA ASP A 376 -56.01 -11.76 -11.64
C ASP A 376 -54.56 -11.38 -11.24
N LEU A 377 -54.39 -10.07 -11.06
CA LEU A 377 -53.35 -9.44 -10.25
C LEU A 377 -53.70 -9.56 -8.76
N GLU A 378 -53.13 -10.53 -8.06
CA GLU A 378 -53.08 -10.51 -6.59
C GLU A 378 -51.78 -9.84 -6.13
N ILE A 379 -51.94 -8.68 -5.49
CA ILE A 379 -50.94 -8.01 -4.67
C ILE A 379 -51.14 -8.53 -3.24
N PRO A 380 -50.13 -9.16 -2.60
CA PRO A 380 -50.13 -9.28 -1.14
C PRO A 380 -49.36 -8.10 -0.54
N ASP A 381 -50.06 -7.42 0.35
CA ASP A 381 -49.57 -6.35 1.21
C ASP A 381 -48.41 -6.78 2.13
N ARG A 382 -47.73 -5.74 2.62
CA ARG A 382 -46.67 -5.74 3.64
C ARG A 382 -46.96 -6.68 4.81
N ASP A 383 -45.91 -7.33 5.30
CA ASP A 383 -45.70 -7.47 6.74
C ASP A 383 -44.26 -7.13 7.13
N SER A 384 -44.17 -6.12 7.99
CA SER A 384 -43.04 -5.72 8.80
C SER A 384 -43.11 -6.50 10.11
N GLU A 385 -42.16 -7.40 10.35
CA GLU A 385 -41.91 -7.93 11.69
C GLU A 385 -40.48 -7.61 12.14
N SER A 386 -40.42 -6.60 13.01
CA SER A 386 -39.45 -6.45 14.07
C SER A 386 -39.61 -7.59 15.08
N GLY A 387 -38.51 -8.30 15.36
CA GLY A 387 -38.40 -9.18 16.52
C GLY A 387 -37.16 -8.79 17.32
N GLU A 388 -37.36 -7.91 18.31
CA GLU A 388 -36.52 -7.85 19.50
C GLU A 388 -36.82 -9.10 20.33
N ASP A 389 -35.79 -9.76 20.86
CA ASP A 389 -35.88 -10.44 22.16
C ASP A 389 -34.55 -10.30 22.88
N VAL A 390 -34.67 -9.63 24.02
CA VAL A 390 -33.70 -9.42 25.09
C VAL A 390 -33.93 -10.57 26.07
N ASP A 391 -32.88 -11.18 26.62
CA ASP A 391 -32.74 -11.23 28.08
C ASP A 391 -31.41 -11.85 28.54
N GLU A 392 -30.71 -10.95 29.21
CA GLU A 392 -29.75 -11.07 30.29
C GLU A 392 -30.14 -12.10 31.36
N PHE A 393 -29.18 -12.87 31.90
CA PHE A 393 -29.15 -13.13 33.34
C PHE A 393 -27.71 -13.41 33.83
N VAL A 394 -27.28 -12.52 34.73
CA VAL A 394 -26.12 -12.53 35.64
C VAL A 394 -26.44 -13.57 36.75
N SER A 395 -25.54 -14.30 37.41
CA SER A 395 -24.51 -13.88 38.35
C SER A 395 -23.95 -15.12 39.04
N SER A 396 -22.65 -15.15 39.33
CA SER A 396 -22.02 -15.42 40.65
C SER A 396 -20.50 -15.36 40.50
#